data_AF-A0AA36AMZ0-F1
#
_entry.id   AF-A0AA36AMZ0-F1
#
_cell.length_a   1.000
_cell.length_b   1.000
_cell.length_c   1.000
_cell.angle_alpha   90.00
_cell.angle_beta   90.00
_cell.angle_gamma   90.00
#
_symmetry.space_group_name_H-M   'P 1'
#
loop_
_entity.id
_entity.type
_entity.pdbx_description
1 polymer ?
#
loop_
_entity_poly.entity_id
_entity_poly.type
_entity_poly.pdbx_seq_one_letter_code
_entity_poly.pdbx_strand_id
1 'polypeptide(L)'
;MNKLNLKLQGKTNLVYDLYRIITTFCRKLSMFEAQLEGGNFSYSQCFQEFCTENVEHVNLEFHQKIIWDLNEPFSQKFSALDRIVNEILLFENPYGCILDNVPTELQLELTDLQANTLLKEKHRERKLIEFYHCLPADK
;
A
#
# COMPACT_ATOMS: atom_id res chain seq x y z
N MET A 1 -20.28 2.97 -8.46
CA MET A 1 -19.18 2.61 -7.53
C MET A 1 -17.86 3.08 -8.13
N ASN A 2 -17.01 3.79 -7.39
CA ASN A 2 -15.70 4.22 -7.90
C ASN A 2 -14.70 3.05 -7.95
N LYS A 3 -13.62 3.18 -8.74
CA LYS A 3 -12.62 2.12 -8.97
C LYS A 3 -11.92 1.66 -7.68
N LEU A 4 -11.69 2.57 -6.73
CA LEU A 4 -11.12 2.24 -5.42
C LEU A 4 -12.05 1.32 -4.63
N ASN A 5 -13.34 1.66 -4.57
CA ASN A 5 -14.31 0.87 -3.83
C ASN A 5 -14.48 -0.54 -4.41
N LEU A 6 -14.50 -0.67 -5.74
CA LEU A 6 -14.51 -1.98 -6.39
C LEU A 6 -13.29 -2.82 -6.03
N LYS A 7 -12.10 -2.20 -5.94
CA LYS A 7 -10.89 -2.88 -5.50
C LYS A 7 -10.97 -3.32 -4.04
N LEU A 8 -11.49 -2.48 -3.14
CA LEU A 8 -11.60 -2.82 -1.71
C LEU A 8 -12.63 -3.92 -1.43
N GLN A 9 -13.70 -4.00 -2.24
CA GLN A 9 -14.76 -5.02 -2.09
C GLN A 9 -14.42 -6.39 -2.68
N GLY A 10 -13.19 -6.59 -3.19
CA GLY A 10 -12.76 -7.87 -3.74
C GLY A 10 -12.86 -8.98 -2.69
N LYS A 11 -13.70 -10.00 -2.94
CA LYS A 11 -13.95 -11.13 -2.02
C LYS A 11 -12.72 -11.97 -1.68
N THR A 12 -11.66 -11.84 -2.47
CA THR A 12 -10.41 -12.59 -2.33
C THR A 12 -9.24 -11.73 -1.86
N ASN A 13 -9.49 -10.48 -1.46
CA ASN A 13 -8.44 -9.61 -0.98
C ASN A 13 -7.89 -10.11 0.34
N LEU A 14 -6.57 -10.26 0.42
CA LEU A 14 -5.88 -10.49 1.68
C LEU A 14 -5.66 -9.16 2.40
N VAL A 15 -5.31 -9.22 3.70
CA VAL A 15 -5.02 -8.02 4.50
C VAL A 15 -3.94 -7.15 3.85
N TYR A 16 -2.90 -7.77 3.29
CA TYR A 16 -1.85 -7.07 2.54
C TYR A 16 -2.38 -6.38 1.28
N ASP A 17 -3.32 -6.99 0.54
CA ASP A 17 -3.91 -6.36 -0.64
C ASP A 17 -4.64 -5.07 -0.27
N LEU A 18 -5.45 -5.15 0.79
CA LEU A 18 -6.18 -3.99 1.31
C LEU A 18 -5.21 -2.89 1.75
N TYR A 19 -4.21 -3.24 2.57
CA TYR A 19 -3.18 -2.32 3.02
C TYR A 19 -2.47 -1.64 1.84
N ARG A 20 -2.02 -2.41 0.85
CA ARG A 20 -1.35 -1.91 -0.35
C ARG A 20 -2.26 -0.98 -1.17
N ILE A 21 -3.53 -1.34 -1.37
CA ILE A 21 -4.49 -0.52 -2.13
C ILE A 21 -4.70 0.83 -1.42
N ILE A 22 -4.93 0.81 -0.11
CA ILE A 22 -5.19 2.00 0.70
C ILE A 22 -3.96 2.90 0.77
N THR A 23 -2.80 2.35 1.13
CA THR A 23 -1.56 3.12 1.25
C THR A 23 -1.14 3.70 -0.10
N THR A 24 -1.27 2.96 -1.20
CA THR A 24 -1.01 3.48 -2.55
C THR A 24 -1.95 4.63 -2.89
N PHE A 25 -3.21 4.54 -2.51
CA PHE A 25 -4.17 5.61 -2.74
C PHE A 25 -3.81 6.88 -1.94
N CYS A 26 -3.57 6.74 -0.63
CA CYS A 26 -3.20 7.89 0.23
C CYS A 26 -1.89 8.53 -0.24
N ARG A 27 -0.87 7.73 -0.58
CA ARG A 27 0.41 8.23 -1.13
C ARG A 27 0.23 9.01 -2.42
N LYS A 28 -0.69 8.60 -3.29
CA LYS A 28 -1.00 9.36 -4.51
C LYS A 28 -1.64 10.71 -4.19
N LEU A 29 -2.53 10.77 -3.20
CA LEU A 29 -3.11 12.05 -2.76
C LEU A 29 -2.03 12.97 -2.19
N SER A 30 -1.19 12.49 -1.27
CA SER A 30 -0.06 13.27 -0.75
C SER A 30 0.91 13.73 -1.84
N MET A 31 1.17 12.89 -2.85
CA MET A 31 1.98 13.27 -4.00
C MET A 31 1.33 14.39 -4.82
N PHE A 32 0.03 14.31 -5.08
CA PHE A 32 -0.69 15.35 -5.82
C PHE A 32 -0.72 16.67 -5.05
N GLU A 33 -0.91 16.62 -3.74
CA GLU A 33 -0.84 17.78 -2.86
C GLU A 33 0.52 18.48 -2.95
N ALA A 34 1.62 17.74 -2.77
CA ALA A 34 2.98 18.28 -2.88
C ALA A 34 3.30 18.81 -4.29
N GLN A 35 2.75 18.17 -5.33
CA GLN A 35 2.87 18.63 -6.71
C GLN A 35 2.16 19.97 -6.94
N LEU A 36 0.97 20.17 -6.36
CA LEU A 36 0.28 21.45 -6.42
C LEU A 36 1.04 22.56 -5.70
N GLU A 37 1.64 22.27 -4.54
CA GLU A 37 2.50 23.22 -3.81
C GLU A 37 3.71 23.66 -4.63
N GLY A 38 4.34 22.72 -5.35
CA GLY A 38 5.46 23.00 -6.25
C GLY A 38 5.07 23.55 -7.62
N GLY A 39 3.78 23.80 -7.91
CA GLY A 39 3.30 24.23 -9.23
C GLY A 39 3.57 23.21 -10.35
N ASN A 40 3.71 21.93 -10.01
CA ASN A 40 4.06 20.86 -10.94
C ASN A 40 2.80 20.08 -11.37
N PHE A 41 2.37 20.25 -12.62
CA PHE A 41 1.13 19.64 -13.15
C PHE A 41 1.37 18.44 -14.08
N SER A 42 2.57 17.87 -14.08
CA SER A 42 2.99 16.81 -15.00
C SER A 42 2.13 15.54 -14.97
N TYR A 43 1.32 15.32 -13.92
CA TYR A 43 0.41 14.19 -13.83
C TYR A 43 -0.85 14.32 -14.70
N SER A 44 -1.22 15.55 -15.10
CA SER A 44 -2.43 15.83 -15.87
C SER A 44 -2.16 16.93 -16.89
N GLN A 45 -1.89 16.51 -18.12
CA GLN A 45 -1.66 17.40 -19.25
C GLN A 45 -2.79 18.43 -19.43
N CYS A 46 -4.05 17.99 -19.30
CA CYS A 46 -5.21 18.88 -19.40
C CYS A 46 -5.26 19.93 -18.28
N PHE A 47 -4.88 19.56 -17.05
CA PHE A 47 -4.83 20.51 -15.95
C PHE A 47 -3.66 21.49 -16.11
N GLN A 48 -2.53 21.02 -16.62
CA GLN A 48 -1.38 21.86 -16.96
C GLN A 48 -1.73 22.90 -18.03
N GLU A 49 -2.40 22.48 -19.11
CA GLU A 49 -2.89 23.36 -20.18
C GLU A 49 -3.88 24.39 -19.60
N PHE A 50 -4.85 23.94 -18.81
CA PHE A 50 -5.80 24.84 -18.14
C PHE A 50 -5.12 25.88 -17.25
N CYS A 51 -4.16 25.47 -16.43
CA CYS A 51 -3.41 26.39 -15.56
C CYS A 51 -2.58 27.39 -16.38
N THR A 52 -2.01 26.97 -17.51
CA THR A 52 -1.23 27.84 -18.40
C THR A 52 -2.11 28.90 -19.08
N GLU A 53 -3.33 28.54 -19.46
CA GLU A 53 -4.28 29.46 -20.09
C GLU A 53 -4.98 30.38 -19.07
N ASN A 54 -5.08 29.97 -17.80
CA ASN A 54 -5.88 30.64 -16.77
C ASN A 54 -5.08 30.98 -15.50
N VAL A 55 -3.78 31.31 -15.62
CA VAL A 55 -2.83 31.47 -14.51
C VAL A 55 -3.35 32.33 -13.36
N GLU A 56 -4.09 33.41 -13.65
CA GLU A 56 -4.62 34.34 -12.63
C GLU A 56 -5.90 33.85 -11.92
N HIS A 57 -6.54 32.77 -12.40
CA HIS A 57 -7.84 32.30 -11.92
C HIS A 57 -7.80 30.93 -11.23
N VAL A 58 -6.66 30.25 -11.23
CA VAL A 58 -6.52 28.95 -10.55
C VAL A 58 -6.21 29.15 -9.07
N ASN A 59 -7.18 28.84 -8.21
CA ASN A 59 -6.98 28.83 -6.77
C ASN A 59 -6.34 27.49 -6.34
N LEU A 60 -5.00 27.43 -6.37
CA LEU A 60 -4.24 26.23 -6.00
C LEU A 60 -4.45 25.84 -4.52
N GLU A 61 -4.60 26.80 -3.62
CA GLU A 61 -4.88 26.54 -2.20
C GLU A 61 -6.20 25.79 -2.00
N PHE A 62 -7.24 26.15 -2.76
CA PHE A 62 -8.52 25.46 -2.74
C PHE A 62 -8.38 24.00 -3.22
N HIS A 63 -7.61 23.76 -4.28
CA HIS A 63 -7.37 22.41 -4.79
C HIS A 63 -6.57 21.56 -3.80
N GLN A 64 -5.52 22.12 -3.18
CA GLN A 64 -4.76 21.46 -2.11
C GLN A 64 -5.68 21.07 -0.95
N LYS A 65 -6.53 22.01 -0.50
CA LYS A 65 -7.48 21.75 0.58
C LYS A 65 -8.43 20.60 0.27
N ILE A 66 -8.95 20.50 -0.96
CA ILE A 66 -9.79 19.35 -1.37
C ILE A 66 -9.02 18.03 -1.25
N ILE A 67 -7.75 18.00 -1.67
CA ILE A 67 -6.93 16.79 -1.60
C ILE A 67 -6.66 16.41 -0.15
N TRP A 68 -6.32 17.39 0.70
CA TRP A 68 -6.15 17.20 2.14
C TRP A 68 -7.41 16.66 2.81
N ASP A 69 -8.55 17.34 2.61
CA ASP A 69 -9.85 16.97 3.18
C ASP A 69 -10.30 15.57 2.75
N LEU A 70 -9.83 15.09 1.59
CA LEU A 70 -10.03 13.71 1.14
C LEU A 70 -9.04 12.73 1.76
N ASN A 71 -7.76 13.10 1.86
CA ASN A 71 -6.69 12.20 2.30
C ASN A 71 -6.70 11.96 3.80
N GLU A 72 -6.86 13.02 4.60
CA GLU A 72 -6.78 12.97 6.06
C GLU A 72 -7.74 11.93 6.66
N PRO A 73 -9.04 11.88 6.31
CA PRO A 73 -9.94 10.88 6.86
C PRO A 73 -9.57 9.44 6.48
N PHE A 74 -9.02 9.23 5.28
CA PHE A 74 -8.55 7.91 4.85
C PHE A 74 -7.32 7.49 5.66
N SER A 75 -6.32 8.35 5.78
CA SER A 75 -5.13 8.09 6.58
C SER A 75 -5.48 7.82 8.04
N GLN A 76 -6.35 8.63 8.65
CA GLN A 76 -6.78 8.42 10.02
C GLN A 76 -7.53 7.09 10.20
N LYS A 77 -8.48 6.80 9.31
CA LYS A 77 -9.30 5.58 9.39
C LYS A 77 -8.48 4.29 9.29
N PHE A 78 -7.42 4.32 8.50
CA PHE A 78 -6.58 3.15 8.24
C PHE A 78 -5.26 3.15 9.03
N SER A 79 -5.04 4.11 9.92
CA SER A 79 -3.86 4.19 10.78
C SER A 79 -3.67 2.97 11.69
N ALA A 80 -4.75 2.23 11.98
CA ALA A 80 -4.67 0.97 12.68
C ALA A 80 -3.88 -0.10 11.91
N LEU A 81 -3.90 -0.07 10.57
CA LEU A 81 -3.11 -1.00 9.74
C LEU A 81 -1.61 -0.68 9.82
N ASP A 82 -1.26 0.60 9.99
CA ASP A 82 0.15 1.01 10.15
C ASP A 82 0.77 0.43 11.43
N ARG A 83 -0.05 0.19 12.47
CA ARG A 83 0.41 -0.44 13.72
C ARG A 83 0.81 -1.90 13.57
N ILE A 84 0.26 -2.58 12.56
CA ILE A 84 0.52 -4.00 12.26
C ILE A 84 1.26 -4.18 10.94
N VAL A 85 1.95 -3.13 10.47
CA VAL A 85 2.59 -3.13 9.15
C VAL A 85 3.66 -4.21 9.06
N ASN A 86 4.42 -4.45 10.14
CA ASN A 86 5.50 -5.42 10.13
C ASN A 86 4.95 -6.85 9.99
N GLU A 87 3.83 -7.15 10.64
CA GLU A 87 3.11 -8.41 10.53
C GLU A 87 2.51 -8.59 9.13
N ILE A 88 1.95 -7.51 8.55
CA ILE A 88 1.44 -7.52 7.17
C ILE A 88 2.57 -7.81 6.17
N LEU A 89 3.73 -7.17 6.34
CA LEU A 89 4.89 -7.36 5.46
C LEU A 89 5.53 -8.74 5.63
N LEU A 90 5.60 -9.24 6.87
CA LEU A 90 6.01 -10.61 7.18
C LEU A 90 5.09 -11.64 6.53
N PHE A 91 3.78 -11.40 6.58
CA PHE A 91 2.79 -12.23 5.92
C PHE A 91 2.87 -12.17 4.39
N GLU A 92 3.23 -11.03 3.80
CA GLU A 92 3.36 -10.96 2.34
C GLU A 92 4.63 -11.65 1.83
N ASN A 93 5.76 -11.34 2.44
CA ASN A 93 7.06 -11.79 1.96
C ASN A 93 8.00 -12.14 3.13
N PRO A 94 7.80 -13.32 3.73
CA PRO A 94 8.68 -13.77 4.81
C PRO A 94 10.14 -13.92 4.35
N TYR A 95 10.40 -14.16 3.06
CA TYR A 95 11.75 -14.30 2.51
C TYR A 95 12.52 -12.98 2.36
N GLY A 96 11.82 -11.84 2.43
CA GLY A 96 12.43 -10.51 2.38
C GLY A 96 12.58 -9.85 3.76
N CYS A 97 12.08 -10.48 4.82
CA CYS A 97 12.11 -9.93 6.16
C CYS A 97 13.49 -10.04 6.81
N ILE A 98 13.87 -8.98 7.52
CA ILE A 98 15.06 -8.93 8.37
C ILE A 98 14.69 -9.55 9.71
N LEU A 99 15.42 -10.59 10.14
CA LEU A 99 15.15 -11.34 11.38
C LEU A 99 15.07 -10.44 12.62
N ASP A 100 15.94 -9.43 12.72
CA ASP A 100 15.97 -8.48 13.84
C ASP A 100 14.69 -7.65 14.00
N ASN A 101 13.88 -7.54 12.94
CA ASN A 101 12.63 -6.78 12.93
C ASN A 101 11.40 -7.65 13.24
N VAL A 102 11.59 -8.94 13.51
CA VAL A 102 10.52 -9.92 13.74
C VAL A 102 10.51 -10.33 15.22
N PRO A 103 9.33 -10.57 15.83
CA PRO A 103 9.23 -11.05 17.21
C PRO A 103 10.10 -12.28 17.46
N THR A 104 10.76 -12.34 18.62
CA THR A 104 11.70 -13.41 18.98
C THR A 104 11.08 -14.79 18.87
N GLU A 105 9.78 -14.89 19.17
CA GLU A 105 9.02 -16.14 19.10
C GLU A 105 8.81 -16.67 17.68
N LEU A 106 9.13 -15.88 16.65
CA LEU A 106 9.00 -16.27 15.24
C LEU A 106 10.35 -16.38 14.52
N GLN A 107 11.46 -16.01 15.18
CA GLN A 107 12.77 -15.94 14.53
C GLN A 107 13.30 -17.32 14.12
N LEU A 108 13.03 -18.36 14.92
CA LEU A 108 13.44 -19.73 14.61
C LEU A 108 12.68 -20.28 13.41
N GLU A 109 11.35 -20.17 13.44
CA GLU A 109 10.46 -20.61 12.35
C GLU A 109 10.75 -19.85 11.06
N LEU A 110 11.00 -18.54 11.16
CA LEU A 110 11.35 -17.73 10.01
C LEU A 110 12.72 -18.13 9.44
N THR A 111 13.70 -18.45 10.28
CA THR A 111 15.02 -18.94 9.83
C THR A 111 14.87 -20.25 9.05
N ASP A 112 14.10 -21.20 9.59
CA ASP A 112 13.83 -22.48 8.93
C ASP A 112 13.08 -22.30 7.61
N LEU A 113 12.07 -21.42 7.61
CA LEU A 113 11.30 -21.08 6.41
C LEU A 113 12.21 -20.45 5.33
N GLN A 114 13.04 -19.47 5.70
CA GLN A 114 13.92 -18.77 4.77
C GLN A 114 15.02 -19.67 4.19
N ALA A 115 15.48 -20.67 4.94
CA ALA A 115 16.43 -21.68 4.48
C ALA A 115 15.83 -22.68 3.48
N ASN A 116 14.50 -22.83 3.46
CA ASN A 116 13.81 -23.77 2.59
C ASN A 116 13.64 -23.23 1.16
N THR A 117 14.58 -23.59 0.27
CA THR A 117 14.58 -23.14 -1.14
C THR A 117 13.35 -23.61 -1.92
N LEU A 118 12.83 -24.82 -1.65
CA LEU A 118 11.65 -25.35 -2.31
C LEU A 118 10.38 -24.55 -1.96
N LEU A 119 10.22 -24.18 -0.68
CA LEU A 119 9.11 -23.32 -0.26
C LEU A 119 9.27 -21.90 -0.83
N LYS A 120 10.49 -21.40 -0.97
CA LYS A 120 10.77 -20.11 -1.60
C LYS A 120 10.37 -20.08 -3.08
N GLU A 121 10.65 -21.14 -3.81
CA GLU A 121 10.20 -21.30 -5.20
C GLU A 121 8.67 -21.33 -5.29
N LYS A 122 8.01 -22.13 -4.43
CA LYS A 122 6.54 -22.17 -4.34
C LYS A 122 5.92 -20.81 -4.02
N HIS A 123 6.54 -20.02 -3.13
CA HIS A 123 6.08 -18.66 -2.79
C HIS A 123 6.10 -17.73 -4.01
N ARG A 124 7.14 -17.85 -4.86
CA ARG A 124 7.27 -17.05 -6.08
C ARG A 124 6.30 -17.45 -7.19
N GLU A 125 5.99 -18.74 -7.29
CA GLU A 125 5.18 -19.28 -8.39
C GLU A 125 3.67 -19.23 -8.12
N ARG A 126 3.25 -19.24 -6.84
CA ARG A 126 1.85 -19.39 -6.44
C ARG A 126 1.27 -18.10 -5.92
N LYS A 127 -0.07 -18.03 -5.86
CA LYS A 127 -0.73 -16.96 -5.10
C LYS A 127 -0.40 -17.11 -3.62
N LEU A 128 -0.34 -15.99 -2.90
CA LEU A 128 0.03 -15.97 -1.49
C LEU A 128 -0.82 -16.94 -0.63
N ILE A 129 -2.13 -16.97 -0.86
CA ILE A 129 -3.04 -17.90 -0.15
C ILE A 129 -2.73 -19.38 -0.43
N GLU A 130 -2.37 -19.71 -1.67
CA GLU A 130 -2.03 -21.07 -2.09
C GLU A 130 -0.68 -21.52 -1.50
N PHE A 131 0.26 -20.57 -1.35
CA PHE A 131 1.52 -20.82 -0.66
C PHE A 131 1.30 -21.17 0.81
N TYR A 132 0.49 -20.40 1.53
CA TYR A 132 0.20 -20.69 2.95
C TYR A 132 -0.50 -22.04 3.16
N HIS A 133 -1.29 -22.52 2.20
CA HIS A 133 -1.84 -23.88 2.22
C HIS A 133 -0.80 -24.99 2.01
N CYS A 134 0.41 -24.67 1.53
CA CYS A 134 1.50 -25.65 1.36
C CYS A 134 2.37 -25.80 2.61
N LEU A 135 2.21 -24.93 3.60
CA LEU A 135 2.98 -25.02 4.84
C LEU A 135 2.50 -26.22 5.67
N PRO A 136 3.42 -26.95 6.31
CA PRO A 136 3.04 -28.01 7.24
C PRO A 136 2.26 -27.40 8.40
N ALA A 137 1.28 -28.14 8.92
CA ALA A 137 0.63 -27.75 10.17
C ALA A 137 1.62 -27.91 11.32
N ASP A 138 1.62 -26.95 12.25
CA ASP A 138 2.35 -27.09 13.52
C ASP A 138 1.83 -28.35 14.24
N LYS A 139 2.77 -29.17 14.71
CA LYS A 139 2.48 -30.38 15.48
C LYS A 139 2.26 -30.09 16.96
#